data_AF-A0A5Z7A6A3-F1
#
_entry.id   AF-A0A5Z7A6A3-F1
#
_cell.length_a   1.000
_cell.length_b   1.000
_cell.length_c   1.000
_cell.angle_alpha   90.00
_cell.angle_beta   90.00
_cell.angle_gamma   90.00
#
_symmetry.space_group_name_H-M   'P 1'
#
loop_
_entity.id
_entity.type
_entity.pdbx_description
1 polymer ?
#
loop_
_entity_poly.entity_id
_entity_poly.type
_entity_poly.pdbx_seq_one_letter_code
_entity_poly.pdbx_strand_id
1 'polypeptide(L)'
;MAVKTPLKWVGSKARLMPQLRPHLPEGKRLVEPFAGSCAVMMNTDYDEYLIADVNPDLVNLYKAMAYHTDALLNELESLFTAGSLGDEESRAVFYYAVRDAFNQSGKSFGSESVEAAARFLYLNRHCFNGLCRYNRRGQFNVPFGKYKKPYFPADEICAFAEKAKRATFITAHYLETLDLVRDGNDVVYCDPPYLTDSDNFTAYHERGFSHMDQGRLARKLRRLAERGIQVVASNSDLEMVHYIYAGFNSVRVNAPRSVGAAAASPKMAAELILKWPLPVTPEASA
;
A
#
# COMPACT_ATOMS: atom_id res chain seq x y z
N MET A 1 5.06 -18.20 -7.52
CA MET A 1 4.90 -16.84 -8.12
C MET A 1 4.31 -15.92 -7.07
N ALA A 2 4.57 -14.62 -7.14
CA ALA A 2 3.96 -13.66 -6.21
C ALA A 2 2.45 -13.55 -6.43
N VAL A 3 1.68 -13.57 -5.34
CA VAL A 3 0.23 -13.35 -5.33
C VAL A 3 -0.02 -11.89 -5.71
N LYS A 4 -0.88 -11.68 -6.71
CA LYS A 4 -1.32 -10.35 -7.13
C LYS A 4 -2.36 -9.81 -6.15
N THR A 5 -2.47 -8.48 -6.10
CA THR A 5 -3.41 -7.79 -5.24
C THR A 5 -4.62 -7.27 -6.05
N PRO A 6 -5.81 -7.11 -5.42
CA PRO A 6 -7.00 -6.60 -6.08
C PRO A 6 -6.87 -5.15 -6.60
N LEU A 7 -5.91 -4.38 -6.13
CA LEU A 7 -5.70 -2.98 -6.52
C LEU A 7 -4.51 -2.80 -7.47
N LYS A 8 -4.67 -1.88 -8.43
CA LYS A 8 -3.51 -1.24 -9.07
C LYS A 8 -3.00 -0.17 -8.11
N TRP A 9 -1.75 -0.29 -7.69
CA TRP A 9 -1.17 0.65 -6.71
C TRP A 9 0.24 1.06 -7.10
N VAL A 10 0.48 2.37 -7.11
CA VAL A 10 1.82 2.93 -7.32
C VAL A 10 2.67 2.56 -6.10
N GLY A 11 3.86 2.02 -6.35
CA GLY A 11 4.76 1.56 -5.28
C GLY A 11 4.49 0.14 -4.77
N SER A 12 3.51 -0.59 -5.34
CA SER A 12 3.22 -1.97 -4.92
C SER A 12 4.46 -2.89 -4.98
N LYS A 13 4.71 -3.58 -3.87
CA LYS A 13 5.85 -4.48 -3.69
C LYS A 13 5.67 -5.88 -4.28
N ALA A 14 4.53 -6.17 -4.90
CA ALA A 14 4.21 -7.50 -5.42
C ALA A 14 5.30 -8.07 -6.35
N ARG A 15 5.92 -7.22 -7.19
CA ARG A 15 7.02 -7.62 -8.07
C ARG A 15 8.38 -7.74 -7.36
N LEU A 16 8.57 -7.03 -6.24
CA LEU A 16 9.78 -7.05 -5.45
C LEU A 16 9.79 -8.20 -4.42
N MET A 17 8.64 -8.82 -4.14
CA MET A 17 8.52 -9.87 -3.13
C MET A 17 9.59 -10.99 -3.20
N PRO A 18 10.02 -11.49 -4.38
CA PRO A 18 11.10 -12.49 -4.44
C PRO A 18 12.43 -12.00 -3.85
N GLN A 19 12.72 -10.70 -3.96
CA GLN A 19 13.92 -10.06 -3.40
C GLN A 19 13.69 -9.55 -1.97
N LEU A 20 12.48 -9.09 -1.64
CA LEU A 20 12.16 -8.55 -0.31
C LEU A 20 11.96 -9.66 0.74
N ARG A 21 11.30 -10.77 0.39
CA ARG A 21 10.95 -11.84 1.34
C ARG A 21 12.14 -12.41 2.12
N PRO A 22 13.32 -12.67 1.52
CA PRO A 22 14.49 -13.14 2.27
C PRO A 22 15.02 -12.16 3.33
N HIS A 23 14.56 -10.93 3.32
CA HIS A 23 14.95 -9.88 4.26
C HIS A 23 13.89 -9.62 5.32
N LEU A 24 12.70 -10.22 5.21
CA LEU A 24 11.66 -10.15 6.23
C LEU A 24 11.93 -11.24 7.27
N PRO A 25 12.15 -10.87 8.54
CA PRO A 25 12.43 -11.84 9.60
C PRO A 25 11.17 -12.62 9.97
N GLU A 26 11.37 -13.80 10.54
CA GLU A 26 10.28 -14.57 11.13
C GLU A 26 9.74 -13.88 12.39
N GLY A 27 8.48 -14.16 12.69
CA GLY A 27 7.79 -13.65 13.86
C GLY A 27 6.34 -14.11 13.86
N LYS A 28 5.60 -13.72 14.89
CA LYS A 28 4.20 -14.10 15.05
C LYS A 28 3.29 -13.18 14.23
N ARG A 29 3.51 -11.88 14.32
CA ARG A 29 2.61 -10.88 13.74
C ARG A 29 3.36 -9.87 12.90
N LEU A 30 2.92 -9.66 11.66
CA LEU A 30 3.44 -8.59 10.80
C LEU A 30 2.63 -7.32 10.99
N VAL A 31 3.32 -6.20 11.24
CA VAL A 31 2.75 -4.87 11.33
C VAL A 31 3.17 -4.06 10.11
N GLU A 32 2.20 -3.63 9.29
CA GLU A 32 2.40 -2.81 8.09
C GLU A 32 1.71 -1.44 8.26
N PRO A 33 2.44 -0.37 8.66
CA PRO A 33 1.87 0.97 8.82
C PRO A 33 1.55 1.70 7.51
N PHE A 34 2.05 1.19 6.39
CA PHE A 34 1.93 1.77 5.05
C PHE A 34 1.49 0.67 4.06
N ALA A 35 0.35 0.05 4.33
CA ALA A 35 -0.06 -1.18 3.65
C ALA A 35 -0.22 -1.02 2.12
N GLY A 36 -0.74 0.12 1.65
CA GLY A 36 -0.86 0.44 0.23
C GLY A 36 -1.72 -0.52 -0.59
N SER A 37 -1.15 -1.62 -1.11
CA SER A 37 -1.95 -2.68 -1.78
C SER A 37 -2.01 -3.98 -1.00
N CYS A 38 -1.48 -4.01 0.22
CA CYS A 38 -1.25 -5.21 1.03
C CYS A 38 -0.39 -6.27 0.32
N ALA A 39 0.54 -5.84 -0.54
CA ALA A 39 1.34 -6.78 -1.33
C ALA A 39 2.22 -7.67 -0.44
N VAL A 40 2.74 -7.14 0.67
CA VAL A 40 3.60 -7.92 1.59
C VAL A 40 2.78 -8.90 2.41
N MET A 41 1.67 -8.46 3.03
CA MET A 41 0.69 -9.36 3.66
C MET A 41 0.30 -10.53 2.74
N MET A 42 -0.06 -10.25 1.49
CA MET A 42 -0.51 -11.29 0.55
C MET A 42 0.59 -12.27 0.12
N ASN A 43 1.86 -11.94 0.34
CA ASN A 43 3.02 -12.72 -0.11
C ASN A 43 3.91 -13.23 1.05
N THR A 44 3.45 -13.10 2.28
CA THR A 44 4.11 -13.61 3.50
C THR A 44 3.16 -14.55 4.24
N ASP A 45 3.60 -15.23 5.30
CA ASP A 45 2.77 -16.21 6.03
C ASP A 45 2.94 -16.16 7.56
N TYR A 46 2.85 -14.97 8.13
CA TYR A 46 2.72 -14.75 9.57
C TYR A 46 1.36 -15.24 10.12
N ASP A 47 1.30 -15.53 11.42
CA ASP A 47 0.11 -16.01 12.12
C ASP A 47 -0.96 -14.92 12.25
N GLU A 48 -0.52 -13.67 12.42
CA GLU A 48 -1.37 -12.50 12.60
C GLU A 48 -0.85 -11.32 11.75
N TYR A 49 -1.74 -10.40 11.38
CA TYR A 49 -1.37 -9.16 10.69
C TYR A 49 -2.06 -7.96 11.33
N LEU A 50 -1.32 -6.86 11.49
CA LEU A 50 -1.88 -5.54 11.75
C LEU A 50 -1.57 -4.65 10.54
N ILE A 51 -2.61 -4.35 9.78
CA ILE A 51 -2.50 -3.65 8.50
C ILE A 51 -3.13 -2.28 8.64
N ALA A 52 -2.34 -1.24 8.40
CA ALA A 52 -2.80 0.13 8.51
C ALA A 52 -2.45 0.94 7.26
N ASP A 53 -3.30 1.93 6.99
CA ASP A 53 -3.01 3.00 6.07
C ASP A 53 -3.70 4.28 6.53
N VAL A 54 -3.17 5.43 6.13
CA VAL A 54 -3.78 6.73 6.42
C VAL A 54 -5.00 6.98 5.52
N ASN A 55 -5.10 6.30 4.38
CA ASN A 55 -6.21 6.45 3.45
C ASN A 55 -7.46 5.66 3.93
N PRO A 56 -8.55 6.33 4.34
CA PRO A 56 -9.76 5.66 4.80
C PRO A 56 -10.46 4.86 3.72
N ASP A 57 -10.47 5.31 2.46
CA ASP A 57 -11.14 4.59 1.36
C ASP A 57 -10.45 3.25 1.07
N LEU A 58 -9.13 3.24 1.21
CA LEU A 58 -8.32 2.05 1.03
C LEU A 58 -8.57 1.03 2.15
N VAL A 59 -8.60 1.49 3.40
CA VAL A 59 -8.90 0.62 4.55
C VAL A 59 -10.35 0.14 4.50
N ASN A 60 -11.30 0.98 4.08
CA ASN A 60 -12.68 0.56 3.85
C ASN A 60 -12.75 -0.57 2.81
N LEU A 61 -12.00 -0.47 1.71
CA LEU A 61 -11.91 -1.55 0.74
C LEU A 61 -11.34 -2.85 1.35
N TYR A 62 -10.31 -2.77 2.20
CA TYR A 62 -9.80 -3.96 2.90
C TYR A 62 -10.88 -4.62 3.75
N LYS A 63 -11.61 -3.82 4.54
CA LYS A 63 -12.70 -4.30 5.39
C LYS A 63 -13.85 -4.88 4.57
N ALA A 64 -14.23 -4.27 3.46
CA ALA A 64 -15.25 -4.80 2.56
C ALA A 64 -14.82 -6.14 1.95
N MET A 65 -13.56 -6.28 1.51
CA MET A 65 -13.04 -7.56 1.02
C MET A 65 -12.99 -8.63 2.12
N ALA A 66 -12.68 -8.25 3.36
CA ALA A 66 -12.51 -9.17 4.49
C ALA A 66 -13.83 -9.64 5.11
N TYR A 67 -14.80 -8.73 5.26
CA TYR A 67 -16.00 -8.94 6.06
C TYR A 67 -17.30 -8.95 5.26
N HIS A 68 -17.26 -8.46 4.01
CA HIS A 68 -18.43 -8.33 3.13
C HIS A 68 -18.13 -8.80 1.70
N THR A 69 -17.33 -9.86 1.56
CA THR A 69 -16.75 -10.32 0.28
C THR A 69 -17.81 -10.51 -0.81
N ASP A 70 -18.89 -11.26 -0.51
CA ASP A 70 -19.94 -11.54 -1.49
C ASP A 70 -20.71 -10.28 -1.90
N ALA A 71 -21.05 -9.42 -0.94
CA ALA A 71 -21.73 -8.16 -1.21
C ALA A 71 -20.85 -7.24 -2.08
N LEU A 72 -19.54 -7.16 -1.80
CA LEU A 72 -18.59 -6.40 -2.59
C LEU A 72 -18.47 -6.96 -4.02
N LEU A 73 -18.40 -8.27 -4.19
CA LEU A 73 -18.32 -8.91 -5.51
C LEU A 73 -19.57 -8.63 -6.35
N ASN A 74 -20.77 -8.72 -5.76
CA ASN A 74 -22.03 -8.42 -6.43
C ASN A 74 -22.10 -6.96 -6.91
N GLU A 75 -21.73 -6.01 -6.03
CA GLU A 75 -21.68 -4.58 -6.38
C GLU A 75 -20.67 -4.30 -7.50
N LEU A 76 -19.49 -4.92 -7.44
CA LEU A 76 -18.47 -4.78 -8.47
C LEU A 76 -18.91 -5.39 -9.80
N GLU A 77 -19.54 -6.56 -9.80
CA GLU A 77 -20.04 -7.20 -11.01
C GLU A 77 -21.04 -6.30 -11.73
N SER A 78 -21.96 -5.67 -10.98
CA SER A 78 -22.90 -4.66 -11.49
C SER A 78 -22.16 -3.47 -12.11
N LEU A 79 -21.19 -2.88 -11.39
CA LEU A 79 -20.42 -1.73 -11.87
C LEU A 79 -19.57 -2.05 -13.11
N PHE A 80 -18.88 -3.20 -13.13
CA PHE A 80 -18.05 -3.62 -14.27
C PHE A 80 -18.90 -3.95 -15.48
N THR A 81 -20.05 -4.59 -15.29
CA THR A 81 -21.00 -4.88 -16.38
C THR A 81 -21.53 -3.59 -16.98
N ALA A 82 -22.13 -2.71 -16.16
CA ALA A 82 -22.67 -1.44 -16.63
C ALA A 82 -21.59 -0.54 -17.26
N GLY A 83 -20.40 -0.47 -16.64
CA GLY A 83 -19.27 0.32 -17.13
C GLY A 83 -18.59 -0.23 -18.39
N SER A 84 -19.00 -1.40 -18.87
CA SER A 84 -18.52 -2.00 -20.12
C SER A 84 -19.45 -1.77 -21.32
N LEU A 85 -20.66 -1.25 -21.08
CA LEU A 85 -21.68 -1.06 -22.12
C LEU A 85 -21.41 0.19 -22.97
N GLY A 86 -21.79 0.11 -24.25
CA GLY A 86 -21.69 1.22 -25.19
C GLY A 86 -20.28 1.49 -25.71
N ASP A 87 -20.12 2.65 -26.34
CA ASP A 87 -18.85 3.12 -26.91
C ASP A 87 -17.93 3.76 -25.85
N GLU A 88 -16.81 4.35 -26.26
CA GLU A 88 -15.89 5.01 -25.32
C GLU A 88 -16.54 6.19 -24.58
N GLU A 89 -17.39 6.96 -25.27
CA GLU A 89 -18.04 8.14 -24.70
C GLU A 89 -19.06 7.74 -23.63
N SER A 90 -19.91 6.74 -23.92
CA SER A 90 -20.88 6.19 -22.98
C SER A 90 -20.21 5.67 -21.70
N ARG A 91 -19.09 4.94 -21.85
CA ARG A 91 -18.30 4.43 -20.72
C ARG A 91 -17.62 5.55 -19.93
N ALA A 92 -17.18 6.62 -20.59
CA ALA A 92 -16.63 7.79 -19.91
C ALA A 92 -17.70 8.51 -19.08
N VAL A 93 -18.91 8.69 -19.62
CA VAL A 93 -20.05 9.27 -18.88
C VAL A 93 -20.36 8.44 -17.63
N PHE A 94 -20.46 7.11 -17.77
CA PHE A 94 -20.69 6.22 -16.64
C PHE A 94 -19.56 6.30 -15.59
N TYR A 95 -18.30 6.29 -16.02
CA TYR A 95 -17.15 6.46 -15.12
C TYR A 95 -17.25 7.74 -14.29
N TYR A 96 -17.60 8.87 -14.92
CA TYR A 96 -17.73 10.14 -14.20
C TYR A 96 -18.94 10.17 -13.27
N ALA A 97 -20.05 9.54 -13.64
CA ALA A 97 -21.19 9.37 -12.73
C ALA A 97 -20.82 8.56 -11.48
N VAL A 98 -20.08 7.45 -11.65
CA VAL A 98 -19.57 6.65 -10.52
C VAL A 98 -18.60 7.46 -9.65
N ARG A 99 -17.72 8.26 -10.28
CA ARG A 99 -16.79 9.14 -9.56
C ARG A 99 -17.51 10.19 -8.73
N ASP A 100 -18.56 10.80 -9.29
CA ASP A 100 -19.33 11.81 -8.58
C ASP A 100 -20.14 11.19 -7.43
N ALA A 101 -20.72 10.01 -7.62
CA ALA A 101 -21.36 9.24 -6.55
C ALA A 101 -20.39 8.87 -5.43
N PHE A 102 -19.16 8.44 -5.76
CA PHE A 102 -18.10 8.17 -4.79
C PHE A 102 -17.71 9.42 -3.98
N ASN A 103 -17.57 10.56 -4.66
CA ASN A 103 -17.25 11.83 -4.00
C ASN A 103 -18.40 12.36 -3.12
N GLN A 104 -19.63 11.87 -3.32
CA GLN A 104 -20.79 12.20 -2.51
C GLN A 104 -21.00 11.20 -1.37
N SER A 105 -20.57 9.94 -1.51
CA SER A 105 -20.82 8.90 -0.51
C SER A 105 -20.18 9.18 0.85
N GLY A 106 -19.04 9.88 0.88
CA GLY A 106 -18.37 10.31 2.12
C GLY A 106 -19.18 11.26 3.01
N LYS A 107 -20.32 11.78 2.52
CA LYS A 107 -21.24 12.62 3.31
C LYS A 107 -22.45 11.87 3.87
N SER A 108 -22.77 10.67 3.36
CA SER A 108 -24.03 9.97 3.67
C SER A 108 -23.88 8.55 4.20
N PHE A 109 -22.80 7.83 3.90
CA PHE A 109 -22.75 6.37 4.09
C PHE A 109 -21.80 5.87 5.20
N GLY A 110 -21.26 6.77 6.03
CA GLY A 110 -20.29 6.40 7.08
C GLY A 110 -18.94 5.94 6.50
N SER A 111 -17.99 5.62 7.37
CA SER A 111 -16.61 5.26 7.00
C SER A 111 -16.44 3.83 6.46
N GLU A 112 -17.47 2.99 6.52
CA GLU A 112 -17.40 1.54 6.23
C GLU A 112 -18.52 1.08 5.28
N SER A 113 -18.66 1.71 4.11
CA SER A 113 -19.68 1.35 3.10
C SER A 113 -19.11 0.42 2.02
N VAL A 114 -19.82 -0.69 1.77
CA VAL A 114 -19.52 -1.66 0.71
C VAL A 114 -19.65 -1.01 -0.66
N GLU A 115 -20.66 -0.16 -0.87
CA GLU A 115 -20.86 0.56 -2.13
C GLU A 115 -19.74 1.55 -2.39
N ALA A 116 -19.27 2.26 -1.35
CA ALA A 116 -18.11 3.15 -1.45
C ALA A 116 -16.84 2.37 -1.81
N ALA A 117 -16.61 1.21 -1.19
CA ALA A 117 -15.49 0.32 -1.50
C ALA A 117 -15.56 -0.21 -2.94
N ALA A 118 -16.74 -0.64 -3.39
CA ALA A 118 -16.98 -1.11 -4.76
C ALA A 118 -16.69 -0.01 -5.80
N ARG A 119 -17.22 1.20 -5.56
CA ARG A 119 -16.94 2.38 -6.41
C ARG A 119 -15.44 2.71 -6.43
N PHE A 120 -14.77 2.67 -5.28
CA PHE A 120 -13.33 2.94 -5.20
C PHE A 120 -12.52 1.96 -6.05
N LEU A 121 -12.78 0.65 -5.94
CA LEU A 121 -12.07 -0.36 -6.73
C LEU A 121 -12.43 -0.29 -8.22
N TYR A 122 -13.70 -0.03 -8.56
CA TYR A 122 -14.12 0.25 -9.93
C TYR A 122 -13.31 1.41 -10.51
N LEU A 123 -13.28 2.56 -9.82
CA LEU A 123 -12.53 3.74 -10.24
C LEU A 123 -11.04 3.40 -10.42
N ASN A 124 -10.41 2.72 -9.46
CA ASN A 124 -9.02 2.30 -9.58
C ASN A 124 -8.73 1.45 -10.82
N ARG A 125 -9.64 0.55 -11.19
CA ARG A 125 -9.45 -0.32 -12.35
C ARG A 125 -9.70 0.39 -13.69
N HIS A 126 -10.52 1.45 -13.68
CA HIS A 126 -10.96 2.19 -14.87
C HIS A 126 -10.29 3.56 -15.06
N CYS A 127 -9.64 4.13 -14.04
CA CYS A 127 -9.00 5.43 -14.09
C CYS A 127 -7.62 5.39 -14.76
N PHE A 128 -7.11 6.54 -15.16
CA PHE A 128 -5.78 6.67 -15.75
C PHE A 128 -4.69 6.07 -14.82
N ASN A 129 -3.99 5.05 -15.32
CA ASN A 129 -2.87 4.35 -14.67
C ASN A 129 -3.17 3.72 -13.30
N GLY A 130 -4.44 3.59 -12.90
CA GLY A 130 -4.78 3.10 -11.56
C GLY A 130 -4.28 4.02 -10.44
N LEU A 131 -4.18 5.32 -10.71
CA LEU A 131 -3.78 6.30 -9.71
C LEU A 131 -4.86 6.45 -8.63
N CYS A 132 -4.40 6.72 -7.42
CA CYS A 132 -5.24 7.15 -6.31
C CYS A 132 -4.87 8.61 -5.99
N ARG A 133 -5.75 9.55 -6.33
CA ARG A 133 -5.48 10.99 -6.17
C ARG A 133 -6.73 11.75 -5.81
N TYR A 134 -6.60 12.63 -4.82
CA TYR A 134 -7.66 13.49 -4.33
C TYR A 134 -7.26 14.96 -4.47
N ASN A 135 -8.25 15.84 -4.63
CA ASN A 135 -8.05 17.28 -4.54
C ASN A 135 -8.01 17.74 -3.05
N ARG A 136 -7.78 19.04 -2.81
CA ARG A 136 -7.77 19.63 -1.45
C ARG A 136 -9.10 19.50 -0.71
N ARG A 137 -10.20 19.22 -1.40
CA ARG A 137 -11.52 18.96 -0.80
C ARG A 137 -11.73 17.49 -0.46
N GLY A 138 -10.69 16.64 -0.58
CA GLY A 138 -10.78 15.20 -0.34
C GLY A 138 -11.54 14.43 -1.43
N GLN A 139 -11.75 15.03 -2.62
CA GLN A 139 -12.51 14.38 -3.70
C GLN A 139 -11.58 13.71 -4.70
N PHE A 140 -11.86 12.45 -5.02
CA PHE A 140 -11.16 11.70 -6.05
C PHE A 140 -11.27 12.39 -7.41
N ASN A 141 -10.13 12.65 -8.05
CA ASN A 141 -10.07 13.50 -9.25
C ASN A 141 -9.22 12.91 -10.39
N VAL A 142 -9.08 11.58 -10.46
CA VAL A 142 -8.37 10.92 -11.57
C VAL A 142 -9.30 10.82 -12.79
N PRO A 143 -8.83 11.13 -14.00
CA PRO A 143 -9.64 11.02 -15.22
C PRO A 143 -9.82 9.56 -15.67
N PHE A 144 -10.77 9.35 -16.58
CA PHE A 144 -11.03 8.05 -17.19
C PHE A 144 -9.80 7.53 -17.95
N GLY A 145 -9.48 6.24 -17.79
CA GLY A 145 -8.26 5.61 -18.30
C GLY A 145 -8.35 5.04 -19.71
N LYS A 146 -9.54 5.03 -20.34
CA LYS A 146 -9.77 4.56 -21.73
C LYS A 146 -9.33 3.11 -22.01
N TYR A 147 -9.36 2.25 -21.00
CA TYR A 147 -9.06 0.84 -21.17
C TYR A 147 -10.17 0.14 -21.96
N LYS A 148 -9.79 -0.72 -22.93
CA LYS A 148 -10.77 -1.51 -23.71
C LYS A 148 -11.53 -2.51 -22.84
N LYS A 149 -10.81 -3.26 -22.01
CA LYS A 149 -11.38 -4.27 -21.09
C LYS A 149 -10.60 -4.27 -19.77
N PRO A 150 -11.02 -3.47 -18.79
CA PRO A 150 -10.49 -3.54 -17.42
C PRO A 150 -10.62 -4.96 -16.86
N TYR A 151 -9.58 -5.43 -16.18
CA TYR A 151 -9.59 -6.74 -15.51
C TYR A 151 -10.40 -6.66 -14.20
N PHE A 152 -11.35 -7.58 -14.03
CA PHE A 152 -12.14 -7.76 -12.81
C PHE A 152 -11.41 -8.75 -11.87
N PRO A 153 -10.91 -8.30 -10.71
CA PRO A 153 -10.02 -9.10 -9.86
C PRO A 153 -10.78 -9.97 -8.84
N ALA A 154 -11.72 -10.78 -9.29
CA ALA A 154 -12.56 -11.61 -8.40
C ALA A 154 -11.72 -12.63 -7.59
N ASP A 155 -10.82 -13.35 -8.28
CA ASP A 155 -9.94 -14.34 -7.64
C ASP A 155 -9.02 -13.70 -6.61
N GLU A 156 -8.45 -12.52 -6.90
CA GLU A 156 -7.62 -11.81 -5.93
C GLU A 156 -8.42 -11.30 -4.73
N ILE A 157 -9.70 -10.93 -4.90
CA ILE A 157 -10.58 -10.54 -3.80
C ILE A 157 -10.84 -11.74 -2.88
N CYS A 158 -11.18 -12.91 -3.45
CA CYS A 158 -11.38 -14.13 -2.67
C CYS A 158 -10.10 -14.55 -1.93
N ALA A 159 -8.94 -14.48 -2.59
CA ALA A 159 -7.65 -14.75 -1.96
C ALA A 159 -7.34 -13.77 -0.82
N PHE A 160 -7.67 -12.49 -1.00
CA PHE A 160 -7.53 -11.47 0.04
C PHE A 160 -8.42 -11.79 1.23
N ALA A 161 -9.69 -12.14 1.01
CA ALA A 161 -10.65 -12.49 2.06
C ALA A 161 -10.15 -13.67 2.91
N GLU A 162 -9.61 -14.71 2.27
CA GLU A 162 -9.00 -15.85 2.98
C GLU A 162 -7.80 -15.43 3.83
N LYS A 163 -6.92 -14.58 3.30
CA LYS A 163 -5.77 -14.07 4.06
C LYS A 163 -6.19 -13.16 5.22
N ALA A 164 -7.24 -12.37 5.01
CA ALA A 164 -7.77 -11.38 5.93
C ALA A 164 -8.34 -11.97 7.23
N LYS A 165 -8.65 -13.28 7.26
CA LYS A 165 -9.05 -13.99 8.49
C LYS A 165 -8.02 -13.89 9.62
N ARG A 166 -6.76 -13.64 9.29
CA ARG A 166 -5.64 -13.43 10.23
C ARG A 166 -5.26 -11.94 10.42
N ALA A 167 -6.01 -11.01 9.84
CA ALA A 167 -5.63 -9.60 9.76
C ALA A 167 -6.60 -8.68 10.51
N THR A 168 -6.04 -7.64 11.13
CA THR A 168 -6.77 -6.48 11.65
C THR A 168 -6.46 -5.28 10.78
N PHE A 169 -7.49 -4.58 10.29
CA PHE A 169 -7.34 -3.40 9.44
C PHE A 169 -7.72 -2.12 10.18
N ILE A 170 -6.84 -1.12 10.19
CA ILE A 170 -7.09 0.16 10.85
C ILE A 170 -6.76 1.34 9.93
N THR A 171 -7.60 2.38 9.99
CA THR A 171 -7.27 3.69 9.41
C THR A 171 -6.53 4.48 10.46
N ALA A 172 -5.22 4.58 10.31
CA ALA A 172 -4.36 5.20 11.32
C ALA A 172 -3.10 5.78 10.69
N HIS A 173 -2.56 6.81 11.32
CA HIS A 173 -1.27 7.34 10.94
C HIS A 173 -0.15 6.39 11.38
N TYR A 174 0.97 6.33 10.64
CA TYR A 174 2.03 5.35 10.91
C TYR A 174 2.56 5.39 12.35
N LEU A 175 2.63 6.58 12.98
CA LEU A 175 3.07 6.70 14.38
C LEU A 175 2.12 5.98 15.34
N GLU A 176 0.81 6.12 15.12
CA GLU A 176 -0.23 5.47 15.94
C GLU A 176 -0.19 3.97 15.73
N THR A 177 -0.03 3.50 14.48
CA THR A 177 0.14 2.06 14.20
C THR A 177 1.39 1.50 14.87
N LEU A 178 2.50 2.23 14.86
CA LEU A 178 3.75 1.82 15.50
C LEU A 178 3.67 1.85 17.04
N ASP A 179 2.69 2.55 17.62
CA ASP A 179 2.40 2.49 19.06
C ASP A 179 1.62 1.22 19.45
N LEU A 180 0.99 0.53 18.49
CA LEU A 180 0.29 -0.74 18.68
C LEU A 180 1.20 -1.97 18.53
N VAL A 181 2.49 -1.75 18.25
CA VAL A 181 3.51 -2.80 18.22
C VAL A 181 3.68 -3.36 19.62
N ARG A 182 3.52 -4.67 19.74
CA ARG A 182 3.65 -5.41 21.01
C ARG A 182 5.10 -5.82 21.20
N ASP A 183 5.57 -5.77 22.44
CA ASP A 183 6.83 -6.41 22.79
C ASP A 183 6.74 -7.93 22.54
N GLY A 184 7.82 -8.54 22.02
CA GLY A 184 7.86 -9.95 21.63
C GLY A 184 8.07 -10.14 20.12
N ASN A 185 7.39 -11.13 19.54
CA ASN A 185 7.63 -11.60 18.16
C ASN A 185 6.89 -10.77 17.08
N ASP A 186 6.60 -9.49 17.31
CA ASP A 186 6.10 -8.60 16.25
C ASP A 186 7.25 -8.31 15.26
N VAL A 187 6.91 -8.31 13.97
CA VAL A 187 7.79 -7.88 12.88
C VAL A 187 7.17 -6.64 12.26
N VAL A 188 7.95 -5.57 12.11
CA VAL A 188 7.49 -4.32 11.50
C VAL A 188 8.07 -4.21 10.10
N TYR A 189 7.21 -4.04 9.11
CA TYR A 189 7.60 -3.66 7.75
C TYR A 189 7.03 -2.29 7.38
N CYS A 190 7.90 -1.36 7.00
CA CYS A 190 7.51 -0.01 6.60
C CYS A 190 7.88 0.29 5.15
N ASP A 191 6.89 0.64 4.34
CA ASP A 191 7.06 1.08 2.96
C ASP A 191 6.51 2.51 2.78
N PRO A 192 7.17 3.53 3.36
CA PRO A 192 6.68 4.91 3.29
C PRO A 192 6.74 5.45 1.85
N PRO A 193 6.01 6.54 1.53
CA PRO A 193 6.24 7.26 0.29
C PRO A 193 7.71 7.69 0.16
N TYR A 194 8.35 7.38 -0.99
CA TYR A 194 9.80 7.56 -1.17
C TYR A 194 10.19 9.03 -1.28
N LEU A 195 11.42 9.31 -0.83
CA LEU A 195 12.08 10.58 -1.14
C LEU A 195 12.41 10.63 -2.63
N THR A 196 12.31 11.82 -3.22
CA THR A 196 12.66 12.06 -4.62
C THR A 196 13.69 13.18 -4.69
N ASP A 197 14.73 13.01 -5.52
CA ASP A 197 15.81 14.01 -5.70
C ASP A 197 15.31 15.37 -6.18
N SER A 198 14.18 15.41 -6.88
CA SER A 198 13.52 16.66 -7.22
C SER A 198 12.53 17.04 -6.11
N ASP A 199 12.65 18.26 -5.57
CA ASP A 199 11.65 18.96 -4.73
C ASP A 199 10.25 19.09 -5.37
N ASN A 200 9.95 18.40 -6.48
CA ASN A 200 8.86 18.71 -7.40
C ASN A 200 7.82 17.61 -7.66
N PHE A 201 7.69 16.55 -6.84
CA PHE A 201 6.57 15.61 -7.03
C PHE A 201 5.96 14.94 -5.78
N THR A 202 5.80 15.66 -4.67
CA THR A 202 4.90 15.23 -3.57
C THR A 202 4.06 16.38 -3.01
N ALA A 203 3.53 17.23 -3.89
CA ALA A 203 2.46 18.17 -3.54
C ALA A 203 1.07 17.57 -3.86
N TYR A 204 0.75 16.39 -3.32
CA TYR A 204 -0.61 15.85 -3.37
C TYR A 204 -0.94 15.30 -1.98
N HIS A 205 -1.86 16.00 -1.30
CA HIS A 205 -2.20 16.00 0.12
C HIS A 205 -1.46 17.08 0.93
N GLU A 206 -2.21 17.84 1.74
CA GLU A 206 -1.77 19.03 2.49
C GLU A 206 -0.63 18.79 3.50
N ARG A 207 -0.19 17.53 3.66
CA ARG A 207 1.05 17.10 4.31
C ARG A 207 1.61 15.87 3.58
N GLY A 208 2.23 16.06 2.42
CA GLY A 208 3.02 14.99 1.78
C GLY A 208 4.07 14.43 2.77
N PHE A 209 4.46 13.17 2.61
CA PHE A 209 5.43 12.53 3.49
C PHE A 209 6.82 13.17 3.28
N SER A 210 7.19 14.08 4.18
CA SER A 210 8.37 14.93 4.02
C SER A 210 9.65 14.22 4.47
N HIS A 211 10.82 14.79 4.18
CA HIS A 211 12.09 14.33 4.75
C HIS A 211 12.09 14.38 6.28
N MET A 212 11.35 15.31 6.89
CA MET A 212 11.16 15.36 8.34
C MET A 212 10.34 14.17 8.85
N ASP A 213 9.33 13.73 8.10
CA ASP A 213 8.54 12.56 8.45
C ASP A 213 9.33 11.26 8.25
N GLN A 214 10.17 11.19 7.22
CA GLN A 214 11.16 10.11 7.05
C GLN A 214 12.11 10.04 8.26
N GLY A 215 12.65 11.17 8.71
CA GLY A 215 13.47 11.24 9.92
C GLY A 215 12.74 10.80 11.19
N ARG A 216 11.48 11.20 11.35
CA ARG A 216 10.63 10.77 12.48
C ARG A 216 10.37 9.27 12.45
N LEU A 217 10.07 8.71 11.27
CA LEU A 217 9.90 7.27 11.06
C LEU A 217 11.18 6.51 11.41
N ALA A 218 12.32 6.88 10.85
CA ALA A 218 13.61 6.23 11.12
C ALA A 218 13.95 6.22 12.62
N ARG A 219 13.72 7.33 13.32
CA ARG A 219 13.92 7.41 14.78
C ARG A 219 12.95 6.49 15.55
N LYS A 220 11.69 6.41 15.13
CA LYS A 220 10.70 5.52 15.75
C LYS A 220 11.07 4.04 15.54
N LEU A 221 11.48 3.68 14.34
CA LEU A 221 11.95 2.34 14.00
C LEU A 221 13.20 1.95 14.79
N ARG A 222 14.17 2.87 14.92
CA ARG A 222 15.35 2.64 15.77
C ARG A 222 14.97 2.31 17.21
N ARG A 223 14.07 3.09 17.82
CA ARG A 223 13.61 2.83 19.20
C ARG A 223 12.89 1.50 19.36
N LEU A 224 12.13 1.06 18.35
CA LEU A 224 11.52 -0.26 18.34
C LEU A 224 12.60 -1.35 18.25
N ALA A 225 13.59 -1.16 17.39
CA ALA A 225 14.68 -2.11 17.23
C ALA A 225 15.58 -2.23 18.47
N GLU A 226 15.84 -1.11 19.17
CA GLU A 226 16.53 -1.08 20.46
C GLU A 226 15.77 -1.83 21.56
N ARG A 227 14.44 -1.97 21.43
CA ARG A 227 13.59 -2.81 22.30
C ARG A 227 13.59 -4.29 21.88
N GLY A 228 14.32 -4.66 20.84
CA GLY A 228 14.39 -6.03 20.31
C GLY A 228 13.35 -6.35 19.23
N ILE A 229 12.54 -5.38 18.79
CA ILE A 229 11.57 -5.59 17.71
C ILE A 229 12.30 -5.69 16.38
N GLN A 230 11.94 -6.69 15.58
CA GLN A 230 12.48 -6.83 14.24
C GLN A 230 11.85 -5.80 13.30
N VAL A 231 12.67 -4.90 12.75
CA VAL A 231 12.21 -3.82 11.86
C VAL A 231 12.87 -3.90 10.49
N VAL A 232 12.05 -3.73 9.46
CA VAL A 232 12.47 -3.66 8.05
C VAL A 232 11.78 -2.47 7.41
N ALA A 233 12.50 -1.70 6.60
CA ALA A 233 11.92 -0.64 5.79
C ALA A 233 12.42 -0.70 4.34
N SER A 234 11.63 -0.19 3.40
CA SER A 234 12.05 0.04 2.02
C SER A 234 12.05 1.51 1.65
N ASN A 235 13.01 1.94 0.82
CA ASN A 235 13.07 3.31 0.33
C ASN A 235 13.90 3.42 -0.97
N SER A 236 13.91 4.60 -1.59
CA SER A 236 14.80 4.91 -2.71
C SER A 236 16.27 4.90 -2.29
N ASP A 237 17.16 4.49 -3.19
CA ASP A 237 18.62 4.54 -3.00
C ASP A 237 19.19 5.95 -3.24
N LEU A 238 18.98 6.85 -2.26
CA LEU A 238 19.44 8.23 -2.26
C LEU A 238 20.38 8.49 -1.06
N GLU A 239 21.34 9.41 -1.21
CA GLU A 239 22.28 9.78 -0.14
C GLU A 239 21.56 10.25 1.14
N MET A 240 20.50 11.05 0.99
CA MET A 240 19.67 11.50 2.11
C MET A 240 19.02 10.32 2.87
N VAL A 241 18.64 9.24 2.18
CA VAL A 241 18.07 8.05 2.83
C VAL A 241 19.15 7.34 3.66
N HIS A 242 20.36 7.20 3.14
CA HIS A 242 21.49 6.64 3.90
C HIS A 242 21.79 7.47 5.15
N TYR A 243 21.71 8.80 5.06
CA TYR A 243 21.87 9.69 6.21
C TYR A 243 20.75 9.52 7.26
N ILE A 244 19.48 9.55 6.82
CA ILE A 244 18.31 9.42 7.71
C ILE A 244 18.30 8.07 8.43
N TYR A 245 18.66 7.00 7.73
CA TYR A 245 18.68 5.63 8.24
C TYR A 245 20.08 5.19 8.68
N ALA A 246 20.97 6.11 9.05
CA ALA A 246 22.29 5.78 9.57
C ALA A 246 22.18 4.77 10.74
N GLY A 247 23.03 3.75 10.72
CA GLY A 247 23.01 2.63 11.67
C GLY A 247 22.12 1.45 11.27
N PHE A 248 21.26 1.60 10.26
CA PHE A 248 20.61 0.44 9.62
C PHE A 248 21.57 -0.19 8.60
N ASN A 249 21.53 -1.51 8.48
CA ASN A 249 22.12 -2.24 7.38
C ASN A 249 21.28 -2.02 6.12
N SER A 250 21.87 -1.41 5.10
CA SER A 250 21.24 -1.18 3.80
C SER A 250 21.61 -2.28 2.79
N VAL A 251 20.61 -2.94 2.22
CA VAL A 251 20.77 -3.90 1.12
C VAL A 251 20.15 -3.31 -0.13
N ARG A 252 20.95 -3.18 -1.19
CA ARG A 252 20.47 -2.70 -2.49
C ARG A 252 19.79 -3.84 -3.23
N VAL A 253 18.56 -3.60 -3.68
CA VAL A 253 17.79 -4.51 -4.52
C VAL A 253 17.35 -3.81 -5.80
N ASN A 254 17.14 -4.63 -6.82
CA ASN A 254 16.85 -4.19 -8.17
C ASN A 254 15.35 -4.29 -8.42
N ALA A 255 14.62 -3.19 -8.26
CA ALA A 255 13.19 -3.16 -8.46
C ALA A 255 12.84 -2.90 -9.95
N PRO A 256 12.06 -3.79 -10.60
CA PRO A 256 11.46 -3.46 -11.89
C PRO A 256 10.43 -2.34 -11.69
N ARG A 257 10.58 -1.21 -12.41
CA ARG A 257 9.71 -0.04 -12.21
C ARG A 257 8.21 -0.37 -12.37
N SER A 258 7.40 0.28 -11.53
CA SER A 258 5.93 0.19 -11.51
C SER A 258 5.28 1.06 -12.60
N VAL A 259 3.96 0.90 -12.77
CA VAL A 259 3.17 1.59 -13.80
C VAL A 259 3.19 3.11 -13.55
N GLY A 260 3.73 3.89 -14.50
CA GLY A 260 3.74 5.37 -14.45
C GLY A 260 5.07 6.06 -14.73
N ALA A 261 6.16 5.34 -14.98
CA ALA A 261 7.45 5.95 -15.34
C ALA A 261 7.43 6.57 -16.75
N ALA A 262 8.01 7.77 -16.91
CA ALA A 262 8.21 8.40 -18.21
C ALA A 262 9.09 7.53 -19.12
N ALA A 263 8.78 7.50 -20.42
CA ALA A 263 9.44 6.64 -21.41
C ALA A 263 10.97 6.83 -21.52
N ALA A 264 11.50 7.98 -21.05
CA ALA A 264 12.92 8.32 -21.08
C ALA A 264 13.69 7.92 -19.81
N SER A 265 13.06 7.32 -18.80
CA SER A 265 13.74 6.95 -17.55
C SER A 265 14.35 5.55 -17.59
N PRO A 266 15.41 5.28 -16.79
CA PRO A 266 16.04 3.96 -16.69
C PRO A 266 15.03 2.85 -16.38
N LYS A 267 15.24 1.66 -16.96
CA LYS A 267 14.35 0.48 -16.85
C LYS A 267 14.26 -0.09 -15.43
N MET A 268 15.18 0.30 -14.54
CA MET A 268 15.30 -0.19 -13.17
C MET A 268 15.56 1.00 -12.24
N ALA A 269 14.94 0.99 -11.06
CA ALA A 269 15.27 1.91 -9.97
C ALA A 269 15.96 1.10 -8.88
N ALA A 270 17.08 1.62 -8.37
CA ALA A 270 17.70 1.05 -7.19
C ALA A 270 16.83 1.34 -5.97
N GLU A 271 16.54 0.30 -5.22
CA GLU A 271 15.73 0.36 -4.01
C GLU A 271 16.55 -0.21 -2.85
N LEU A 272 16.40 0.38 -1.67
CA LEU A 272 17.06 -0.06 -0.44
C LEU A 272 16.09 -0.84 0.42
N ILE A 273 16.57 -1.96 0.95
CA ILE A 273 15.97 -2.64 2.09
C ILE A 273 16.84 -2.33 3.31
N LEU A 274 16.24 -1.70 4.29
CA LEU A 274 16.89 -1.16 5.49
C LEU A 274 16.51 -2.04 6.67
N LYS A 275 17.50 -2.61 7.36
CA LYS A 275 17.30 -3.50 8.50
C LYS A 275 18.12 -3.04 9.69
N TRP A 276 17.59 -3.15 10.90
CA TRP A 276 18.42 -2.93 12.07
C TRP A 276 19.45 -4.07 12.20
N PRO A 277 20.74 -3.77 12.48
CA PRO A 277 21.71 -4.82 12.74
C PRO A 277 21.26 -5.67 13.92
N LEU A 278 21.29 -6.99 13.76
CA LEU A 278 21.13 -7.91 14.88
C LEU A 278 22.28 -7.66 15.86
N PRO A 279 22.04 -7.69 17.18
CA PRO A 279 23.14 -7.65 18.13
C PRO A 279 24.09 -8.80 17.81
N VAL A 280 25.36 -8.47 17.57
CA VAL A 280 26.42 -9.46 17.43
C VAL A 280 26.46 -10.19 18.77
N THR A 281 25.99 -11.45 18.81
CA THR A 281 26.32 -12.33 19.94
C THR A 281 27.84 -12.38 19.99
N PRO A 282 28.49 -11.99 21.10
CA PRO A 282 29.91 -12.23 21.24
C PRO A 282 30.10 -13.72 21.05
N GLU A 283 30.95 -14.11 20.09
CA GLU A 283 31.45 -15.48 20.05
C GLU A 283 31.94 -15.78 21.47
N ALA A 284 31.37 -16.81 22.09
CA ALA A 284 31.88 -17.32 23.34
C ALA A 284 33.33 -17.71 23.06
N SER A 285 34.26 -16.85 23.47
CA SER A 285 35.69 -17.09 23.46
C SER A 285 35.93 -18.33 24.30
N ALA A 286 36.13 -19.46 23.63
CA ALA A 286 36.65 -20.69 24.19
C ALA A 286 38.16 -20.58 24.42
#